data_AF-A0A3B1BLN8-F1
#
_entry.id   AF-A0A3B1BLN8-F1
#
_cell.length_a   1.000
_cell.length_b   1.000
_cell.length_c   1.000
_cell.angle_alpha   90.00
_cell.angle_beta   90.00
_cell.angle_gamma   90.00
#
_symmetry.space_group_name_H-M   'P 1'
#
loop_
_entity.id
_entity.type
_entity.pdbx_description
1 polymer ?
#
loop_
_entity_poly.entity_id
_entity_poly.type
_entity_poly.pdbx_seq_one_letter_code
_entity_poly.pdbx_strand_id
1 'polypeptide(L)'
;MKLKHKLICTLVTGLLLGSPAWAENGNMQMDKQAPAEHDMSSMHEQSHNKMQEQAGDAGDTGIQKKAMNEPMPVEQSGFSRGSVVRSVFTSAVKDREPTDNIKQLDTRSDKVIYYTELRDMAGQTATHRWEYNGKVMAEVKFNVKGARWRVWSSKRLVPGWTGEWKVSVLNGANEVISEDVLTYSQATAKPGEGSAPSPVKSMQGQ
;
A
#
# COMPACT_ATOMS: atom_id res chain seq x y z
N MET A 1 -34.83 -19.34 31.95
CA MET A 1 -34.68 -20.56 31.13
C MET A 1 -35.97 -20.83 30.38
N LYS A 2 -35.98 -20.72 29.04
CA LYS A 2 -36.73 -21.59 28.10
C LYS A 2 -36.51 -21.10 26.67
N LEU A 3 -35.61 -21.81 26.01
CA LEU A 3 -35.31 -21.83 24.57
C LEU A 3 -36.43 -22.61 23.84
N LYS A 4 -36.83 -22.17 22.63
CA LYS A 4 -37.50 -22.94 21.55
C LYS A 4 -37.58 -22.01 20.31
N HIS A 5 -36.66 -22.07 19.35
CA HIS A 5 -36.41 -23.05 18.26
C HIS A 5 -37.24 -22.84 16.96
N LYS A 6 -36.48 -22.45 15.92
CA LYS A 6 -36.49 -22.86 14.48
C LYS A 6 -37.67 -22.49 13.57
N LEU A 7 -37.34 -21.85 12.43
CA LEU A 7 -37.40 -22.36 11.03
C LEU A 7 -36.77 -21.25 10.12
N ILE A 8 -35.62 -21.44 9.44
CA ILE A 8 -35.33 -22.18 8.18
C ILE A 8 -36.04 -21.58 6.95
N CYS A 9 -35.25 -21.37 5.88
CA CYS A 9 -35.57 -21.17 4.43
C CYS A 9 -34.91 -19.88 3.90
N THR A 10 -34.12 -19.81 2.83
CA THR A 10 -33.64 -20.80 1.84
C THR A 10 -32.42 -20.17 1.15
N LEU A 11 -31.43 -21.00 0.78
CA LEU A 11 -30.31 -20.64 -0.09
C LEU A 11 -30.81 -20.40 -1.52
N VAL A 12 -30.36 -19.32 -2.16
CA VAL A 12 -30.39 -19.18 -3.63
C VAL A 12 -28.95 -19.16 -4.13
N THR A 13 -28.65 -20.23 -4.86
CA THR A 13 -27.44 -20.47 -5.64
C THR A 13 -27.35 -19.49 -6.80
N GLY A 14 -26.19 -18.90 -7.03
CA GLY A 14 -25.91 -18.04 -8.18
C GLY A 14 -24.46 -18.13 -8.60
N LEU A 15 -24.11 -19.25 -9.23
CA LEU A 15 -22.84 -19.47 -9.92
C LEU A 15 -22.94 -18.83 -11.32
N LEU A 16 -22.20 -17.75 -11.59
CA LEU A 16 -21.90 -17.33 -12.95
C LEU A 16 -20.42 -16.98 -13.06
N LEU A 17 -19.72 -17.87 -13.75
CA LEU A 17 -18.42 -17.66 -14.37
C LEU A 17 -18.57 -16.61 -15.48
N GLY A 18 -17.64 -15.66 -15.54
CA GLY A 18 -17.61 -14.68 -16.61
C GLY A 18 -16.53 -13.63 -16.41
N SER A 19 -15.26 -14.04 -16.51
CA SER A 19 -14.19 -13.10 -16.85
C SER A 19 -14.11 -12.97 -18.37
N PRO A 20 -14.05 -11.74 -18.89
CA PRO A 20 -13.18 -11.44 -20.00
C PRO A 20 -11.99 -10.64 -19.48
N ALA A 21 -10.81 -11.19 -19.74
CA ALA A 21 -9.60 -10.42 -19.94
C ALA A 21 -9.90 -9.26 -20.91
N TRP A 22 -9.15 -8.16 -20.77
CA TRP A 22 -8.47 -7.42 -21.83
C TRP A 22 -7.65 -6.33 -21.11
N ALA A 23 -6.43 -6.72 -20.74
CA ALA A 23 -5.37 -5.78 -20.44
C ALA A 23 -4.69 -5.45 -21.77
N GLU A 24 -4.92 -4.24 -22.28
CA GLU A 24 -4.20 -3.71 -23.43
C GLU A 24 -2.89 -3.10 -22.91
N ASN A 25 -1.92 -3.98 -22.67
CA ASN A 25 -0.55 -3.59 -22.39
C ASN A 25 0.17 -3.39 -23.73
N GLY A 26 0.36 -2.12 -24.10
CA GLY A 26 1.27 -1.71 -25.17
C GLY A 26 2.70 -2.08 -24.81
N ASN A 27 3.16 -3.23 -25.31
CA ASN A 27 4.56 -3.63 -25.31
C ASN A 27 5.19 -3.16 -26.63
N MET A 28 5.88 -2.02 -26.61
CA MET A 28 6.80 -1.65 -27.68
C MET A 28 8.07 -2.47 -27.54
N GLN A 29 8.20 -3.46 -28.43
CA GLN A 29 9.42 -4.18 -28.74
C GLN A 29 10.45 -3.17 -29.25
N MET A 30 11.62 -3.10 -28.61
CA MET A 30 12.80 -2.44 -29.16
C MET A 30 13.90 -3.48 -29.34
N ASP A 31 13.86 -4.03 -30.54
CA ASP A 31 14.93 -4.54 -31.37
C ASP A 31 16.33 -4.08 -30.95
N LYS A 32 17.14 -5.05 -30.52
CA LYS A 32 18.59 -5.02 -30.69
C LYS A 32 19.04 -6.37 -31.25
N GLN A 33 19.55 -6.31 -32.47
CA GLN A 33 20.28 -7.37 -33.15
C GLN A 33 21.45 -7.92 -32.33
N ALA A 34 21.67 -9.23 -32.46
CA ALA A 34 23.00 -9.85 -32.48
C ALA A 34 22.94 -11.06 -33.44
N PRO A 35 23.85 -11.20 -34.42
CA PRO A 35 23.91 -12.39 -35.25
C PRO A 35 24.79 -13.48 -34.61
N ALA A 36 24.18 -14.65 -34.55
CA ALA A 36 24.64 -16.00 -34.86
C ALA A 36 26.13 -16.25 -35.26
N GLU A 37 26.61 -17.37 -34.71
CA GLU A 37 27.51 -18.41 -35.26
C GLU A 37 29.04 -18.20 -35.21
N HIS A 38 29.67 -18.97 -34.32
CA HIS A 38 30.95 -19.60 -34.60
C HIS A 38 30.94 -21.06 -34.12
N ASP A 39 30.89 -21.94 -35.11
CA ASP A 39 31.71 -23.14 -35.29
C ASP A 39 31.58 -24.31 -34.29
N MET A 40 30.99 -25.39 -34.80
CA MET A 40 30.95 -26.72 -34.21
C MET A 40 31.95 -27.61 -34.95
N SER A 41 33.01 -28.08 -34.29
CA SER A 41 33.57 -29.45 -34.39
C SER A 41 34.89 -29.60 -33.63
N SER A 42 34.93 -30.44 -32.58
CA SER A 42 35.61 -31.76 -32.62
C SER A 42 35.80 -32.32 -31.19
N MET A 43 35.36 -33.58 -31.01
CA MET A 43 36.01 -34.64 -30.24
C MET A 43 36.52 -34.36 -28.80
N HIS A 44 35.91 -34.98 -27.79
CA HIS A 44 36.42 -36.24 -27.25
C HIS A 44 35.41 -36.92 -26.33
N GLU A 45 35.51 -38.24 -26.32
CA GLU A 45 34.60 -39.24 -25.81
C GLU A 45 35.06 -39.78 -24.44
N GLN A 46 34.11 -40.40 -23.73
CA GLN A 46 34.26 -41.31 -22.58
C GLN A 46 34.71 -40.74 -21.22
N SER A 47 33.75 -40.76 -20.28
CA SER A 47 33.93 -41.56 -19.06
C SER A 47 32.59 -41.90 -18.40
N HIS A 48 32.17 -43.14 -18.63
CA HIS A 48 31.43 -44.04 -17.74
C HIS A 48 30.87 -43.48 -16.42
N ASN A 49 29.55 -43.60 -16.23
CA ASN A 49 29.03 -44.02 -14.94
C ASN A 49 27.87 -44.99 -15.11
N LYS A 50 28.19 -46.29 -14.97
CA LYS A 50 27.24 -47.41 -14.88
C LYS A 50 27.53 -48.14 -13.57
N MET A 51 26.71 -47.90 -12.56
CA MET A 51 26.49 -48.78 -11.40
C MET A 51 25.00 -48.65 -11.06
N GLN A 52 24.17 -49.60 -11.47
CA GLN A 52 23.83 -50.87 -10.80
C GLN A 52 22.57 -50.73 -9.94
N GLU A 53 21.56 -51.45 -10.42
CA GLU A 53 20.27 -51.76 -9.82
C GLU A 53 20.45 -52.80 -8.72
N GLN A 54 19.86 -52.58 -7.55
CA GLN A 54 19.56 -53.65 -6.60
C GLN A 54 18.21 -53.38 -5.96
N ALA A 55 17.30 -54.33 -6.19
CA ALA A 55 15.97 -54.41 -5.65
C ALA A 55 15.95 -55.01 -4.24
N GLY A 56 14.92 -54.63 -3.48
CA GLY A 56 14.45 -55.34 -2.29
C GLY A 56 14.41 -54.45 -1.05
N ASP A 57 13.22 -53.97 -0.68
CA ASP A 57 12.49 -54.53 0.46
C ASP A 57 11.16 -53.80 0.67
N ALA A 58 10.13 -54.57 1.01
CA ALA A 58 8.78 -54.11 1.23
C ALA A 58 8.67 -53.50 2.63
N GLY A 59 8.32 -52.22 2.70
CA GLY A 59 7.97 -51.52 3.93
C GLY A 59 6.68 -50.74 3.76
N ASP A 60 5.56 -51.42 3.96
CA ASP A 60 4.30 -50.79 4.38
C ASP A 60 4.56 -49.98 5.66
N THR A 61 4.27 -48.67 5.62
CA THR A 61 3.54 -47.98 6.69
C THR A 61 3.46 -46.47 6.42
N GLY A 62 2.24 -45.93 6.47
CA GLY A 62 2.00 -44.63 7.12
C GLY A 62 2.02 -43.40 6.22
N ILE A 63 0.86 -43.10 5.63
CA ILE A 63 0.42 -41.72 5.46
C ILE A 63 0.38 -41.08 6.86
N GLN A 64 1.39 -40.29 7.22
CA GLN A 64 1.27 -39.30 8.28
C GLN A 64 1.32 -37.90 7.68
N LYS A 65 0.13 -37.38 7.40
CA LYS A 65 -0.13 -35.95 7.40
C LYS A 65 -0.01 -35.49 8.85
N LYS A 66 1.14 -34.94 9.25
CA LYS A 66 1.24 -34.15 10.48
C LYS A 66 1.30 -32.68 10.10
N ALA A 67 0.19 -32.02 10.41
CA ALA A 67 -0.03 -30.61 10.25
C ALA A 67 1.09 -29.78 10.92
N MET A 68 1.45 -28.70 10.21
CA MET A 68 1.46 -27.34 10.75
C MET A 68 2.10 -27.21 12.12
N ASN A 69 3.40 -26.93 12.14
CA ASN A 69 4.11 -26.13 13.15
C ASN A 69 5.56 -25.94 12.65
N GLU A 70 5.72 -25.42 11.44
CA GLU A 70 6.96 -24.70 11.13
C GLU A 70 6.72 -23.26 11.61
N PRO A 71 7.46 -22.76 12.62
CA PRO A 71 7.42 -21.34 12.91
C PRO A 71 7.79 -20.62 11.63
N MET A 72 6.92 -19.70 11.21
CA MET A 72 7.20 -18.74 10.14
C MET A 72 8.64 -18.26 10.31
N PRO A 73 9.42 -18.11 9.21
CA PRO A 73 10.78 -17.59 9.31
C PRO A 73 10.72 -16.28 10.09
N VAL A 74 11.29 -16.27 11.29
CA VAL A 74 11.47 -15.04 12.06
C VAL A 74 12.39 -14.20 11.20
N GLU A 75 11.83 -13.19 10.53
CA GLU A 75 12.58 -12.36 9.62
C GLU A 75 13.80 -11.77 10.34
N GLN A 76 14.94 -12.04 9.71
CA GLN A 76 16.31 -11.72 10.07
C GLN A 76 16.47 -10.45 10.92
N SER A 77 16.90 -10.64 12.17
CA SER A 77 17.30 -9.61 13.15
C SER A 77 18.60 -8.86 12.79
N GLY A 78 18.91 -8.71 11.49
CA GLY A 78 20.13 -8.08 10.98
C GLY A 78 19.91 -6.82 10.12
N PHE A 79 18.66 -6.42 9.84
CA PHE A 79 18.36 -5.21 9.06
C PHE A 79 17.98 -4.05 9.98
N SER A 80 18.59 -2.88 9.78
CA SER A 80 18.22 -1.65 10.49
C SER A 80 16.73 -1.37 10.31
N ARG A 81 16.00 -1.00 11.37
CA ARG A 81 14.57 -0.63 11.29
C ARG A 81 14.30 0.59 10.38
N GLY A 82 15.34 1.34 10.05
CA GLY A 82 15.23 2.65 9.43
C GLY A 82 14.89 3.74 10.42
N SER A 83 15.04 4.99 9.98
CA SER A 83 14.59 6.16 10.75
C SER A 83 14.03 7.24 9.83
N VAL A 84 13.11 8.03 10.38
CA VAL A 84 12.64 9.28 9.78
C VAL A 84 13.45 10.42 10.38
N VAL A 85 14.24 11.09 9.55
CA VAL A 85 15.02 12.28 9.98
C VAL A 85 14.24 13.58 9.86
N ARG A 86 13.25 13.61 8.95
CA ARG A 86 12.37 14.77 8.80
C ARG A 86 11.03 14.33 8.23
N SER A 87 9.95 14.81 8.82
CA SER A 87 8.59 14.68 8.30
C SER A 87 7.86 16.02 8.42
N VAL A 88 7.13 16.39 7.37
CA VAL A 88 6.33 17.62 7.37
C VAL A 88 5.09 17.46 6.49
N PHE A 89 3.98 18.07 6.90
CA PHE A 89 2.90 18.36 5.97
C PHE A 89 3.23 19.65 5.21
N THR A 90 2.95 19.68 3.92
CA THR A 90 3.26 20.81 3.06
C THR A 90 2.21 20.97 1.96
N SER A 91 2.05 22.20 1.45
CA SER A 91 1.19 22.50 0.30
C SER A 91 1.83 22.05 -1.01
N ALA A 92 3.15 22.10 -1.11
CA ALA A 92 3.90 21.73 -2.30
C ALA A 92 5.31 21.20 -1.99
N VAL A 93 5.85 20.42 -2.93
CA VAL A 93 7.26 20.02 -2.93
C VAL A 93 7.88 20.58 -4.20
N LYS A 94 8.92 21.41 -4.04
CA LYS A 94 9.66 22.02 -5.15
C LYS A 94 11.13 21.69 -4.97
N ASP A 95 11.82 21.33 -6.06
CA ASP A 95 13.24 20.97 -6.02
C ASP A 95 13.58 19.87 -4.98
N ARG A 96 12.62 18.95 -4.77
CA ARG A 96 12.66 17.85 -3.78
C ARG A 96 12.67 18.30 -2.31
N GLU A 97 12.27 19.53 -2.04
CA GLU A 97 12.14 20.08 -0.69
C GLU A 97 10.70 20.59 -0.46
N PRO A 98 10.16 20.45 0.77
CA PRO A 98 8.86 21.01 1.12
C PRO A 98 8.91 22.54 1.09
N THR A 99 7.83 23.19 0.62
CA THR A 99 7.79 24.65 0.52
C THR A 99 7.34 25.35 1.81
N ASP A 100 6.64 24.63 2.67
CA ASP A 100 6.10 25.12 3.95
C ASP A 100 5.96 23.96 4.97
N ASN A 101 5.49 24.29 6.18
CA ASN A 101 5.20 23.33 7.23
C ASN A 101 3.80 23.60 7.80
N ILE A 102 2.86 22.77 7.40
CA ILE A 102 1.44 22.91 7.72
C ILE A 102 1.14 22.09 8.98
N LYS A 103 0.52 22.71 9.98
CA LYS A 103 -0.05 22.00 11.15
C LYS A 103 -1.57 22.05 11.17
N GLN A 104 -2.14 23.03 10.47
CA GLN A 104 -3.57 23.24 10.35
C GLN A 104 -3.89 23.59 8.91
N LEU A 105 -4.96 23.00 8.38
CA LEU A 105 -5.47 23.26 7.04
C LEU A 105 -6.97 23.49 7.16
N ASP A 106 -7.54 24.34 6.32
CA ASP A 106 -8.98 24.54 6.25
C ASP A 106 -9.55 24.11 4.90
N THR A 107 -10.88 24.05 4.81
CA THR A 107 -11.59 23.58 3.61
C THR A 107 -11.43 24.46 2.36
N ARG A 108 -10.68 25.56 2.40
CA ARG A 108 -10.25 26.29 1.17
C ARG A 108 -9.19 25.50 0.41
N SER A 109 -8.46 24.64 1.09
CA SER A 109 -7.44 23.76 0.51
C SER A 109 -7.80 22.31 0.77
N ASP A 110 -8.15 21.59 -0.28
CA ASP A 110 -8.60 20.20 -0.16
C ASP A 110 -7.48 19.19 -0.38
N LYS A 111 -6.22 19.61 -0.52
CA LYS A 111 -5.07 18.75 -0.75
C LYS A 111 -3.94 19.09 0.21
N VAL A 112 -3.33 18.04 0.77
CA VAL A 112 -2.10 18.14 1.55
C VAL A 112 -1.10 17.10 1.08
N ILE A 113 0.19 17.43 1.17
CA ILE A 113 1.30 16.52 0.92
C ILE A 113 1.97 16.21 2.26
N TYR A 114 2.28 14.94 2.50
CA TYR A 114 3.14 14.52 3.60
C TYR A 114 4.49 14.13 3.01
N TYR A 115 5.51 14.92 3.32
CA TYR A 115 6.90 14.74 2.92
C TYR A 115 7.66 14.02 4.03
N THR A 116 8.52 13.09 3.64
CA THR A 116 9.37 12.35 4.58
C THR A 116 10.77 12.16 4.01
N GLU A 117 11.77 12.36 4.86
CA GLU A 117 13.15 12.01 4.61
C GLU A 117 13.56 10.83 5.50
N LEU A 118 14.00 9.76 4.85
CA LEU A 118 14.30 8.46 5.42
C LEU A 118 15.82 8.22 5.44
N ARG A 119 16.28 7.51 6.47
CA ARG A 119 17.65 6.98 6.57
C ARG A 119 17.67 5.50 6.94
N ASP A 120 18.73 4.82 6.50
CA ASP A 120 19.04 3.43 6.85
C ASP A 120 17.93 2.44 6.48
N MET A 121 17.23 2.73 5.37
CA MET A 121 16.13 1.93 4.82
C MET A 121 16.43 1.41 3.40
N ALA A 122 17.68 1.49 2.94
CA ALA A 122 18.04 1.02 1.60
C ALA A 122 17.64 -0.46 1.42
N GLY A 123 16.92 -0.78 0.34
CA GLY A 123 16.41 -2.12 0.06
C GLY A 123 15.09 -2.46 0.76
N GLN A 124 14.56 -1.58 1.63
CA GLN A 124 13.30 -1.80 2.34
C GLN A 124 12.13 -1.05 1.71
N THR A 125 10.92 -1.35 2.19
CA THR A 125 9.71 -0.60 1.89
C THR A 125 9.38 0.34 3.02
N ALA A 126 9.05 1.60 2.69
CA ALA A 126 8.42 2.53 3.61
C ALA A 126 6.96 2.74 3.20
N THR A 127 6.04 2.85 4.16
CA THR A 127 4.61 3.08 3.90
C THR A 127 4.13 4.32 4.62
N HIS A 128 3.48 5.24 3.90
CA HIS A 128 2.67 6.29 4.54
C HIS A 128 1.25 5.78 4.72
N ARG A 129 0.80 5.67 5.96
CA ARG A 129 -0.57 5.27 6.33
C ARG A 129 -1.36 6.48 6.80
N TRP A 130 -2.38 6.85 6.03
CA TRP A 130 -3.28 7.96 6.33
C TRP A 130 -4.49 7.45 7.11
N GLU A 131 -4.72 8.02 8.27
CA GLU A 131 -5.81 7.67 9.18
C GLU A 131 -6.69 8.88 9.49
N TYR A 132 -8.00 8.64 9.52
CA TYR A 132 -9.01 9.60 9.95
C TYR A 132 -9.99 8.88 10.87
N ASN A 133 -10.25 9.44 12.06
CA ASN A 133 -11.11 8.84 13.09
C ASN A 133 -10.78 7.35 13.38
N GLY A 134 -9.49 7.03 13.47
CA GLY A 134 -9.00 5.66 13.74
C GLY A 134 -9.18 4.67 12.58
N LYS A 135 -9.69 5.11 11.42
CA LYS A 135 -9.83 4.29 10.22
C LYS A 135 -8.72 4.60 9.24
N VAL A 136 -8.10 3.55 8.67
CA VAL A 136 -7.15 3.68 7.56
C VAL A 136 -7.89 4.10 6.31
N MET A 137 -7.48 5.25 5.76
CA MET A 137 -8.09 5.88 4.59
C MET A 137 -7.24 5.74 3.33
N ALA A 138 -5.93 5.53 3.47
CA ALA A 138 -5.01 5.20 2.38
C ALA A 138 -3.68 4.68 2.92
N GLU A 139 -3.03 3.80 2.17
CA GLU A 139 -1.64 3.40 2.37
C GLU A 139 -0.87 3.60 1.07
N VAL A 140 0.30 4.24 1.16
CA VAL A 140 1.16 4.51 0.00
C VAL A 140 2.54 3.94 0.26
N LYS A 141 2.93 2.96 -0.54
CA LYS A 141 4.20 2.22 -0.40
C LYS A 141 5.29 2.83 -1.27
N PHE A 142 6.51 2.87 -0.74
CA PHE A 142 7.71 3.37 -1.42
C PHE A 142 8.86 2.38 -1.29
N ASN A 143 9.44 2.00 -2.42
CA ASN A 143 10.67 1.19 -2.45
C ASN A 143 11.88 2.10 -2.26
N VAL A 144 12.59 1.95 -1.15
CA VAL A 144 13.73 2.79 -0.78
C VAL A 144 15.00 2.21 -1.40
N LYS A 145 15.71 2.98 -2.23
CA LYS A 145 16.88 2.48 -2.99
C LYS A 145 18.22 3.06 -2.57
N GLY A 146 18.26 3.87 -1.51
CA GLY A 146 19.49 4.53 -1.06
C GLY A 146 19.50 4.80 0.43
N ALA A 147 20.69 5.05 0.97
CA ALA A 147 20.91 5.26 2.41
C ALA A 147 20.19 6.52 2.95
N ARG A 148 20.02 7.54 2.11
CA ARG A 148 19.18 8.72 2.35
C ARG A 148 18.15 8.81 1.24
N TRP A 149 16.87 8.83 1.58
CA TRP A 149 15.80 8.80 0.59
C TRP A 149 14.70 9.79 0.94
N ARG A 150 14.17 10.50 -0.06
CA ARG A 150 13.07 11.45 0.12
C ARG A 150 11.85 10.92 -0.61
N VAL A 151 10.73 10.87 0.08
CA VAL A 151 9.44 10.42 -0.45
C VAL A 151 8.36 11.38 -0.02
N TRP A 152 7.24 11.37 -0.75
CA TRP A 152 6.05 12.09 -0.34
C TRP A 152 4.81 11.41 -0.89
N SER A 153 3.72 11.52 -0.13
CA SER A 153 2.38 11.11 -0.56
C SER A 153 1.44 12.30 -0.43
N SER A 154 0.42 12.39 -1.27
CA SER A 154 -0.64 13.39 -1.12
C SER A 154 -1.96 12.77 -0.73
N LYS A 155 -2.78 13.51 0.02
CA LYS A 155 -4.16 13.16 0.31
C LYS A 155 -5.09 14.32 -0.05
N ARG A 156 -6.21 14.00 -0.71
CA ARG A 156 -7.34 14.93 -0.84
C ARG A 156 -8.24 14.79 0.38
N LEU A 157 -8.46 15.88 1.09
CA LEU A 157 -9.27 15.97 2.30
C LEU A 157 -10.65 16.49 1.94
N VAL A 158 -11.65 15.62 2.03
CA VAL A 158 -13.04 15.99 1.74
C VAL A 158 -13.53 16.96 2.81
N PRO A 159 -14.20 18.09 2.47
CA PRO A 159 -14.69 19.08 3.44
C PRO A 159 -15.60 18.53 4.55
N GLY A 160 -16.21 17.36 4.37
CA GLY A 160 -17.01 16.67 5.40
C GLY A 160 -16.19 15.87 6.40
N TRP A 161 -14.88 15.72 6.20
CA TRP A 161 -13.97 14.95 7.07
C TRP A 161 -13.01 15.89 7.82
N THR A 162 -13.58 16.93 8.41
CA THR A 162 -12.85 17.81 9.34
C THR A 162 -12.51 17.08 10.63
N GLY A 163 -11.44 17.48 11.28
CA GLY A 163 -10.90 16.88 12.48
C GLY A 163 -9.42 16.57 12.33
N GLU A 164 -8.93 15.69 13.19
CA GLU A 164 -7.53 15.27 13.17
C GLU A 164 -7.31 14.18 12.11
N TRP A 165 -6.31 14.43 11.28
CA TRP A 165 -5.76 13.47 10.35
C TRP A 165 -4.40 13.04 10.87
N LYS A 166 -4.17 11.74 10.94
CA LYS A 166 -2.88 11.17 11.34
C LYS A 166 -2.21 10.54 10.13
N VAL A 167 -0.91 10.73 10.02
CA VAL A 167 -0.08 9.97 9.09
C VAL A 167 0.99 9.25 9.88
N SER A 168 1.06 7.94 9.71
CA SER A 168 2.11 7.10 10.27
C SER A 168 3.07 6.68 9.15
N VAL A 169 4.37 6.68 9.41
CA VAL A 169 5.38 6.06 8.55
C VAL A 169 5.69 4.68 9.09
N LEU A 170 5.52 3.66 8.27
CA LEU A 170 5.79 2.26 8.62
C LEU A 170 7.00 1.74 7.85
N ASN A 171 7.76 0.85 8.48
CA ASN A 171 8.84 0.10 7.82
C ASN A 171 8.32 -1.20 7.16
N GLY A 172 9.25 -1.99 6.59
CA GLY A 172 8.94 -3.26 5.93
C GLY A 172 8.29 -4.31 6.84
N ALA A 173 8.56 -4.26 8.14
CA ALA A 173 7.97 -5.12 9.17
C ALA A 173 6.60 -4.60 9.67
N ASN A 174 6.03 -3.58 9.01
CA ASN A 174 4.76 -2.95 9.38
C ASN A 174 4.79 -2.23 10.75
N GLU A 175 5.98 -1.85 11.21
CA GLU A 175 6.19 -1.15 12.47
C GLU A 175 6.18 0.34 12.24
N VAL A 176 5.50 1.07 13.13
CA VAL A 176 5.45 2.53 13.07
C VAL A 176 6.80 3.11 13.53
N ILE A 177 7.43 3.88 12.66
CA ILE A 177 8.73 4.55 12.92
C ILE A 177 8.59 6.08 13.04
N SER A 178 7.44 6.64 12.70
CA SER A 178 7.10 8.05 12.89
C SER A 178 5.58 8.25 12.79
N GLU A 179 5.04 9.23 13.51
CA GLU A 179 3.65 9.68 13.38
C GLU A 179 3.56 11.20 13.46
N ASP A 180 2.70 11.78 12.64
CA ASP A 180 2.39 13.21 12.63
C ASP A 180 0.88 13.43 12.51
N VAL A 181 0.41 14.56 13.06
CA VAL A 181 -1.00 14.96 13.04
C VAL A 181 -1.18 16.29 12.30
N LEU A 182 -2.26 16.36 11.53
CA LEU A 182 -2.75 17.56 10.85
C LEU A 182 -4.18 17.85 11.32
N THR A 183 -4.45 19.08 11.74
CA THR A 183 -5.81 19.53 12.02
C THR A 183 -6.47 20.06 10.74
N TYR A 184 -7.60 19.48 10.33
CA TYR A 184 -8.38 19.96 9.19
C TYR A 184 -9.70 20.56 9.65
N SER A 185 -9.92 21.86 9.44
CA SER A 185 -11.09 22.58 9.95
C SER A 185 -11.97 23.14 8.83
N GLN A 186 -13.22 23.48 9.16
CA GLN A 186 -14.02 24.25 8.22
C GLN A 186 -13.43 25.66 8.07
N ALA A 187 -13.31 26.12 6.84
CA ALA A 187 -13.02 27.51 6.57
C ALA A 187 -14.14 28.36 7.17
N THR A 188 -13.82 29.18 8.17
CA THR A 188 -14.76 30.18 8.66
C THR A 188 -15.04 31.16 7.51
N ALA A 189 -16.32 31.35 7.18
CA ALA A 189 -16.71 32.44 6.31
C ALA A 189 -16.19 33.74 6.93
N LYS A 190 -15.50 34.56 6.13
CA LYS A 190 -15.08 35.88 6.56
C LYS A 190 -16.33 36.61 7.06
N PRO A 191 -16.36 37.17 8.29
CA PRO A 191 -17.52 37.92 8.76
C PRO A 191 -17.71 39.11 7.82
N GLY A 192 -18.70 39.03 6.92
CA GLY A 192 -18.99 40.09 5.95
C GLY A 192 -19.38 39.65 4.54
N GLU A 193 -19.27 38.36 4.18
CA GLU A 193 -19.62 37.92 2.81
C GLU A 193 -20.66 36.80 2.83
N GLY A 194 -21.93 37.19 2.64
CA GLY A 194 -22.95 36.32 2.07
C GLY A 194 -23.94 35.62 3.01
N SER A 195 -24.65 36.36 3.86
CA SER A 195 -26.07 36.05 4.12
C SER A 195 -26.89 37.29 3.80
N ALA A 196 -27.05 37.56 2.50
CA ALA A 196 -28.13 38.42 2.07
C ALA A 196 -29.44 37.68 2.41
N PRO A 197 -30.34 38.24 3.23
CA PRO A 197 -31.62 37.60 3.47
C PRO A 197 -32.36 37.48 2.13
N SER A 198 -32.81 36.26 1.83
CA SER A 198 -33.72 35.96 0.73
C SER A 198 -34.85 37.00 0.69
N PRO A 199 -35.28 37.47 -0.49
CA PRO A 199 -36.38 38.41 -0.58
C PRO A 199 -37.63 37.76 0.02
N VAL A 200 -38.15 38.37 1.08
CA VAL A 200 -39.45 38.04 1.65
C VAL A 200 -40.46 38.21 0.51
N LYS A 201 -41.10 37.12 0.10
CA LYS A 201 -42.23 37.16 -0.82
C LYS A 201 -43.36 37.86 -0.08
N SER A 202 -43.49 39.18 -0.28
CA SER A 202 -44.65 39.95 0.15
C SER A 202 -45.89 39.39 -0.53
N MET A 203 -46.57 38.47 0.15
CA MET A 203 -48.00 38.23 -0.03
C MET A 203 -48.72 39.47 0.51
N GLN A 204 -49.08 40.38 -0.39
CA GLN A 204 -50.16 41.33 -0.17
C GLN A 204 -51.33 40.86 -1.01
N GLY A 205 -52.39 40.45 -0.32
CA GLY A 205 -53.69 40.26 -0.91
C GLY A 205 -54.32 41.61 -1.25
N GLN A 206 -54.96 41.64 -2.41
CA GLN A 206 -56.24 42.28 -2.66
C GLN A 206 -57.02 41.38 -3.60
#